data_AF-A0A7Y0YIV3-F1
#
_entry.id   AF-A0A7Y0YIV3-F1
#
_cell.length_a   1.000
_cell.length_b   1.000
_cell.length_c   1.000
_cell.angle_alpha   90.00
_cell.angle_beta   90.00
_cell.angle_gamma   90.00
#
_symmetry.space_group_name_H-M   'P 1'
#
loop_
_entity.id
_entity.type
_entity.pdbx_description
1 polymer ?
#
loop_
_entity_poly.entity_id
_entity_poly.type
_entity_poly.pdbx_seq_one_letter_code
_entity_poly.pdbx_strand_id
1 'polypeptide(L)' 'MRSYTDFIDGSPSETEIRSYLVDGNQVSVTLRIPDTLRDAAKAEASLRGMSFSAFVRTCMIEELSKKGR' A
#
# COMPACT_ATOMS: atom_id res chain seq x y z
N MET A 1 -20.06 3.93 2.72
CA MET A 1 -18.73 3.29 2.75
C MET A 1 -18.13 3.59 4.11
N ARG A 2 -17.81 2.58 4.91
CA ARG A 2 -17.12 2.76 6.20
C ARG A 2 -15.74 3.35 5.91
N SER A 3 -15.36 4.44 6.56
CA SER A 3 -14.03 5.03 6.37
C SER A 3 -12.96 4.08 6.90
N TYR A 4 -11.71 4.23 6.44
CA TYR A 4 -10.60 3.44 6.98
C TYR A 4 -10.44 3.66 8.49
N THR A 5 -10.64 4.89 8.97
CA THR A 5 -10.57 5.21 10.41
C THR A 5 -11.64 4.46 11.21
N ASP A 6 -12.91 4.54 10.79
CA ASP A 6 -13.99 3.81 11.46
C ASP A 6 -13.73 2.29 11.48
N PHE A 7 -13.08 1.77 10.43
CA PHE A 7 -12.72 0.36 10.32
C PHE A 7 -11.63 -0.03 11.32
N ILE A 8 -10.56 0.76 11.45
CA ILE A 8 -9.47 0.52 12.41
C ILE A 8 -9.94 0.67 13.87
N ASP A 9 -10.86 1.58 14.17
CA ASP A 9 -11.45 1.74 15.52
C ASP A 9 -12.17 0.47 16.00
N GLY A 10 -12.56 -0.42 15.08
CA GLY A 10 -13.12 -1.74 15.39
C GLY A 10 -12.10 -2.78 15.83
N SER A 11 -10.82 -2.44 15.96
CA SER A 11 -9.70 -3.36 16.26
C SER A 11 -9.66 -4.60 15.33
N PRO A 12 -9.68 -4.42 14.00
CA PRO A 12 -9.65 -5.52 13.05
C PRO A 12 -8.30 -6.27 13.11
N SER A 13 -8.33 -7.56 12.80
CA SER A 13 -7.11 -8.35 12.61
C SER A 13 -6.30 -7.85 11.41
N GLU A 14 -5.00 -8.16 11.39
CA GLU A 14 -4.14 -7.83 10.24
C GLU A 14 -4.69 -8.38 8.91
N THR A 15 -5.27 -9.58 8.93
CA THR A 15 -5.90 -10.21 7.76
C THR A 15 -7.10 -9.41 7.26
N GLU A 16 -7.94 -8.91 8.17
CA GLU A 16 -9.08 -8.05 7.81
C GLU A 16 -8.61 -6.72 7.23
N ILE A 17 -7.53 -6.13 7.78
CA ILE A 17 -6.94 -4.89 7.25
C ILE A 17 -6.41 -5.11 5.83
N ARG A 18 -5.65 -6.18 5.60
CA ARG A 18 -5.13 -6.49 4.26
C ARG A 18 -6.25 -6.71 3.25
N SER A 19 -7.33 -7.38 3.65
CA SER A 19 -8.51 -7.59 2.83
C SER A 19 -9.18 -6.27 2.46
N TYR A 20 -9.40 -5.39 3.44
CA TYR A 20 -9.98 -4.06 3.22
C TYR A 20 -9.18 -3.23 2.21
N LEU A 21 -7.85 -3.27 2.28
CA LEU A 21 -6.96 -2.47 1.43
C LEU A 21 -6.90 -2.90 -0.05
N VAL A 22 -7.44 -4.07 -0.39
CA VAL A 22 -7.41 -4.62 -1.76
C VAL A 22 -8.80 -4.85 -2.37
N ASP A 23 -9.88 -4.66 -1.61
CA ASP A 23 -11.26 -4.93 -2.04
C ASP A 23 -11.82 -3.91 -3.04
N GLY A 24 -11.16 -2.76 -3.20
CA GLY A 24 -11.62 -1.65 -4.04
C GLY A 24 -11.19 -1.70 -5.52
N ASN A 25 -11.86 -0.89 -6.34
CA ASN A 25 -11.45 -0.63 -7.73
C ASN A 25 -10.10 0.11 -7.78
N GLN A 26 -9.34 -0.12 -8.85
CA GLN A 26 -8.08 0.60 -9.09
C GLN A 26 -8.33 2.04 -9.52
N VAL A 27 -7.63 2.99 -8.90
CA VAL A 27 -7.67 4.42 -9.23
C VAL A 27 -6.26 4.91 -9.54
N SER A 28 -6.10 5.66 -10.63
CA SER A 28 -4.81 6.28 -10.97
C SER A 28 -4.51 7.46 -10.07
N VAL A 29 -3.29 7.52 -9.54
CA VAL A 29 -2.79 8.64 -8.72
C VAL A 29 -1.49 9.18 -9.30
N THR A 30 -1.31 10.50 -9.26
CA THR A 30 -0.05 11.15 -9.66
C THR A 30 0.72 11.55 -8.40
N LEU A 31 1.95 11.05 -8.25
CA LEU A 31 2.84 11.36 -7.13
C LEU A 31 4.09 12.09 -7.64
N ARG A 32 4.50 13.15 -6.94
CA ARG A 32 5.80 13.81 -7.16
C ARG A 32 6.77 13.27 -6.13
N ILE A 33 7.88 12.69 -6.60
CA ILE A 33 8.95 12.16 -5.76
C ILE A 33 10.30 12.58 -6.35
N PRO A 34 11.36 12.70 -5.52
CA PRO A 34 12.71 12.86 -6.02
C PRO A 34 13.08 11.74 -7.00
N ASP A 35 13.88 12.08 -8.02
CA ASP A 35 14.37 11.13 -9.00
C ASP A 35 15.21 10.01 -8.37
N THR A 36 16.04 10.35 -7.37
CA THR A 36 16.83 9.37 -6.60
C THR A 36 15.96 8.32 -5.92
N LEU A 37 14.84 8.70 -5.32
CA LEU A 37 13.89 7.78 -4.70
C LEU A 37 13.20 6.90 -5.75
N ARG A 38 12.75 7.50 -6.86
CA ARG A 38 12.12 6.78 -7.98
C ARG A 38 13.04 5.68 -8.51
N ASP A 39 14.31 6.02 -8.74
CA ASP A 39 15.25 5.11 -9.40
C ASP A 39 15.70 3.98 -8.47
N ALA A 40 15.94 4.27 -7.19
CA ALA A 40 16.19 3.24 -6.19
C ALA A 40 15.02 2.25 -6.06
N ALA A 41 13.79 2.77 -5.98
CA ALA A 41 12.61 1.93 -5.86
C ALA A 41 12.27 1.16 -7.16
N LYS A 42 12.63 1.69 -8.34
CA LYS A 42 12.57 0.92 -9.60
C LYS A 42 13.53 -0.26 -9.59
N ALA A 43 14.78 -0.05 -9.17
CA ALA A 43 15.77 -1.11 -9.06
C ALA A 43 15.31 -2.20 -8.09
N GLU A 44 14.81 -1.81 -6.91
CA GLU A 44 14.26 -2.73 -5.93
C GLU A 44 13.05 -3.52 -6.47
N ALA A 45 12.12 -2.85 -7.16
CA ALA A 45 10.97 -3.52 -7.78
C ALA A 45 11.41 -4.58 -8.79
N SER A 46 12.42 -4.27 -9.62
CA SER A 46 13.01 -5.23 -10.55
C SER A 46 13.67 -6.42 -9.86
N LEU A 47 14.41 -6.20 -8.77
CA LEU A 47 15.00 -7.28 -7.97
C LEU A 47 13.93 -8.22 -7.38
N ARG A 48 12.76 -7.68 -7.04
CA ARG A 48 11.60 -8.45 -6.54
C ARG A 48 10.72 -9.03 -7.65
N GLY A 49 11.08 -8.85 -8.92
CA GLY A 49 10.31 -9.36 -10.06
C GLY A 49 8.93 -8.72 -10.21
N MET A 50 8.74 -7.47 -9.77
CA MET A 50 7.46 -6.76 -9.84
C MET A 50 7.60 -5.38 -10.48
N SER A 51 6.47 -4.79 -10.88
CA SER A 51 6.45 -3.42 -11.39
C SER A 51 6.70 -2.41 -10.27
N PHE A 52 7.19 -1.22 -10.62
CA PHE A 52 7.36 -0.11 -9.67
C PHE A 52 6.05 0.24 -8.93
N SER A 53 4.92 0.27 -9.64
CA SER A 53 3.61 0.54 -9.03
C SER A 53 3.15 -0.57 -8.09
N ALA A 54 3.44 -1.83 -8.42
CA ALA A 54 3.17 -2.95 -7.51
C ALA A 54 4.03 -2.85 -6.24
N PHE A 55 5.31 -2.51 -6.37
CA PHE A 55 6.20 -2.28 -5.24
C PHE A 55 5.69 -1.17 -4.32
N VAL A 56 5.38 0.01 -4.86
CA VAL A 56 4.84 1.14 -4.09
C VAL A 56 3.53 0.75 -3.40
N ARG A 57 2.61 0.07 -4.10
CA ARG A 57 1.35 -0.41 -3.51
C ARG A 57 1.61 -1.39 -2.35
N THR A 58 2.53 -2.32 -2.51
CA THR A 58 2.91 -3.28 -1.47
C THR A 58 3.45 -2.55 -0.23
N CYS A 59 4.35 -1.59 -0.40
CA CYS A 59 4.87 -0.79 0.72
C CYS A 59 3.75 -0.05 1.48
N MET A 60 2.78 0.53 0.76
CA MET A 60 1.62 1.18 1.39
C MET A 60 0.74 0.19 2.16
N ILE A 61 0.46 -0.98 1.59
CA ILE A 61 -0.34 -2.03 2.26
C ILE A 61 0.37 -2.53 3.51
N GLU A 62 1.67 -2.84 3.41
CA GLU A 62 2.49 -3.29 4.54
C GLU A 62 2.48 -2.26 5.67
N GLU A 63 2.64 -0.98 5.36
CA GLU A 63 2.64 0.08 6.37
C GLU A 63 1.26 0.27 7.03
N LEU A 64 0.19 0.27 6.24
CA LEU A 64 -1.18 0.41 6.77
C LEU A 64 -1.65 -0.82 7.53
N SER A 65 -1.12 -2.01 7.23
CA SER A 65 -1.44 -3.26 7.94
C SER A 65 -0.82 -3.32 9.34
N LYS A 66 0.28 -2.60 9.58
CA LYS A 66 0.92 -2.51 10.91
C LYS A 66 0.07 -1.76 11.94
N LYS A 67 -0.86 -0.90 11.48
CA LYS A 67 -1.75 -0.11 12.35
C LYS A 67 -2.86 -0.91 13.03
N GLY A 68 -2.99 -2.22 12.75
CA GLY A 68 -3.86 -3.14 13.49
C GLY A 68 -3.35 -3.50 14.89
N ARG A 69 -2.81 -2.52 15.62
CA ARG A 69 -2.34 -2.64 17.01
C ARG A 69 -2.73 -1.41 17.81
#